data_AF-A0A6H2NIL7-F1
#
_entry.id   AF-A0A6H2NIL7-F1
#
_cell.length_a   1.000
_cell.length_b   1.000
_cell.length_c   1.000
_cell.angle_alpha   90.00
_cell.angle_beta   90.00
_cell.angle_gamma   90.00
#
_symmetry.space_group_name_H-M   'P 1'
#
loop_
_entity.id
_entity.type
_entity.pdbx_description
1 polymer ?
#
loop_
_entity_poly.entity_id
_entity_poly.type
_entity_poly.pdbx_seq_one_letter_code
_entity_poly.pdbx_strand_id
1 'polypeptide(L)'
;MPSDLTPLWISLKVAGLATVFAFFIGIAAAYWMLGYRGPGKSVLEGVFVAPLVLPPTVVGFLLLMLFGRSGPLAPLLQALGVRVIFTWYGAVLSATVVAFPLMYRTALGAFEQVDITLLQVARTLGAREWRIFWRILLPLSVPGLLAGMTLSFARALGEFGATLMVAGNIPGRTQTMPMAIYFAVQAGAMGQAWTWVLMIMVVSLSGILAANAWQARRQGLGKTENQKPKTEDSAPVGQLAQEHGLPNAPYGSLQNPKSPIQNSPRPTPSPSPEGNRTIHNSLATSHQPY
;
A
#
# COMPACT_ATOMS: atom_id res chain seq x y z
N MET A 1 27.59 29.14 -3.22
CA MET A 1 26.37 28.41 -2.85
C MET A 1 25.29 28.77 -3.85
N PRO A 2 24.44 27.86 -4.35
CA PRO A 2 23.24 28.30 -5.06
C PRO A 2 22.43 29.14 -4.06
N SER A 3 22.41 30.45 -4.26
CA SER A 3 21.73 31.41 -3.37
C SER A 3 20.21 31.25 -3.40
N ASP A 4 19.71 30.39 -4.28
CA ASP A 4 18.30 30.18 -4.54
C ASP A 4 17.86 28.80 -4.05
N LEU A 5 17.27 28.74 -2.85
CA LEU A 5 16.69 27.54 -2.24
C LEU A 5 15.29 27.21 -2.82
N THR A 6 14.85 27.92 -3.86
CA THR A 6 13.52 27.74 -4.43
C THR A 6 13.24 26.30 -4.89
N PRO A 7 14.17 25.57 -5.54
CA PRO A 7 13.91 24.17 -5.91
C PRO A 7 13.63 23.25 -4.71
N LEU A 8 14.32 23.48 -3.59
CA LEU A 8 14.08 22.76 -2.33
C LEU A 8 12.67 23.05 -1.80
N TRP A 9 12.30 24.33 -1.74
CA TRP A 9 10.98 24.75 -1.26
C TRP A 9 9.85 24.22 -2.14
N ILE A 10 10.00 24.30 -3.47
CA ILE A 10 9.02 23.77 -4.43
C ILE A 10 8.89 22.26 -4.26
N SER A 11 10.00 21.53 -4.17
CA SER A 11 9.96 20.08 -3.94
C SER A 11 9.23 19.71 -2.65
N LEU A 12 9.52 20.38 -1.55
CA LEU A 12 8.89 20.07 -0.26
C LEU A 12 7.40 20.43 -0.26
N LYS A 13 7.05 21.59 -0.85
CA LYS A 13 5.66 22.02 -1.02
C LYS A 13 4.88 21.04 -1.89
N VAL A 14 5.43 20.64 -3.04
CA VAL A 14 4.80 19.71 -3.98
C VAL A 14 4.64 18.34 -3.34
N ALA A 15 5.72 17.78 -2.76
CA ALA A 15 5.69 16.46 -2.13
C ALA A 15 4.73 16.41 -0.93
N GLY A 16 4.75 17.44 -0.08
CA GLY A 16 3.86 17.55 1.08
C GLY A 16 2.39 17.57 0.66
N LEU A 17 2.01 18.47 -0.25
CA LEU A 17 0.63 18.54 -0.73
C LEU A 17 0.22 17.27 -1.49
N ALA A 18 1.12 16.74 -2.33
CA ALA A 18 0.83 15.52 -3.07
C ALA A 18 0.57 14.33 -2.16
N THR A 19 1.33 14.22 -1.07
CA THR A 19 1.16 13.20 -0.03
C THR A 19 -0.18 13.35 0.68
N VAL A 20 -0.59 14.58 1.01
CA VAL A 20 -1.89 14.83 1.64
C VAL A 20 -3.03 14.37 0.71
N PHE A 21 -2.98 14.73 -0.57
CA PHE A 21 -4.00 14.26 -1.52
C PHE A 21 -3.96 12.74 -1.71
N ALA A 22 -2.77 12.16 -1.87
CA ALA A 22 -2.60 10.72 -1.99
C ALA A 22 -3.11 9.99 -0.74
N PHE A 23 -2.89 10.53 0.46
CA PHE A 23 -3.37 10.00 1.73
C PHE A 23 -4.89 9.86 1.74
N PHE A 24 -5.60 10.96 1.48
CA PHE A 24 -7.07 10.94 1.52
C PHE A 24 -7.68 10.10 0.39
N ILE A 25 -7.22 10.28 -0.85
CA ILE A 25 -7.76 9.55 -2.01
C ILE A 25 -7.39 8.07 -1.92
N GLY A 26 -6.17 7.75 -1.48
CA GLY A 26 -5.69 6.39 -1.28
C GLY A 26 -6.47 5.64 -0.20
N ILE A 27 -6.74 6.28 0.95
CA ILE A 27 -7.57 5.71 2.02
C ILE A 27 -9.00 5.48 1.55
N ALA A 28 -9.59 6.47 0.88
CA ALA A 28 -10.96 6.36 0.37
C ALA A 28 -11.07 5.21 -0.65
N ALA A 29 -10.12 5.12 -1.60
CA ALA A 29 -10.06 4.04 -2.58
C ALA A 29 -9.84 2.67 -1.90
N ALA A 30 -8.94 2.59 -0.92
CA ALA A 30 -8.67 1.35 -0.18
C ALA A 30 -9.89 0.88 0.62
N TYR A 31 -10.58 1.79 1.32
CA TYR A 31 -11.79 1.45 2.06
C TYR A 31 -12.91 0.99 1.13
N TRP A 32 -13.08 1.65 -0.02
CA TRP A 32 -14.06 1.22 -1.02
C TRP A 32 -13.71 -0.16 -1.59
N MET A 33 -12.43 -0.41 -1.87
CA MET A 33 -11.97 -1.68 -2.42
C MET A 33 -12.08 -2.85 -1.43
N LEU A 34 -11.92 -2.59 -0.13
CA LEU A 34 -12.01 -3.60 0.93
C LEU A 34 -13.34 -4.39 0.87
N GLY A 35 -14.44 -3.70 0.58
CA GLY A 35 -15.77 -4.30 0.46
C GLY A 35 -16.16 -4.74 -0.95
N TYR A 36 -15.39 -4.38 -1.97
CA TYR A 36 -15.78 -4.60 -3.36
C TYR A 36 -15.58 -6.05 -3.81
N ARG A 37 -16.65 -6.69 -4.31
CA ARG A 37 -16.69 -8.08 -4.79
C ARG A 37 -17.20 -8.22 -6.23
N GLY A 38 -17.29 -7.12 -6.98
CA GLY A 38 -17.82 -7.13 -8.34
C GLY A 38 -16.88 -7.82 -9.35
N PRO A 39 -17.39 -8.25 -10.52
CA PRO A 39 -16.61 -8.95 -11.54
C PRO A 39 -15.46 -8.11 -12.13
N GLY A 40 -15.56 -6.77 -12.07
CA GLY A 40 -14.53 -5.84 -12.54
C GLY A 40 -13.40 -5.55 -11.54
N LYS A 41 -13.33 -6.26 -10.41
CA LYS A 41 -12.36 -6.02 -9.32
C LYS A 41 -10.92 -5.96 -9.82
N SER A 42 -10.49 -6.97 -10.58
CA SER A 42 -9.11 -7.05 -11.07
C SER A 42 -8.74 -5.91 -12.01
N VAL A 43 -9.67 -5.48 -12.87
CA VAL A 43 -9.46 -4.36 -13.80
C VAL A 43 -9.31 -3.05 -13.02
N LEU A 44 -10.18 -2.82 -12.04
CA LEU A 44 -10.15 -1.63 -11.20
C LEU A 44 -8.87 -1.55 -10.36
N GLU A 45 -8.44 -2.67 -9.77
CA GLU A 45 -7.13 -2.74 -9.10
C GLU A 45 -5.99 -2.45 -10.06
N GLY A 46 -6.06 -2.99 -11.28
CA GLY A 46 -5.11 -2.72 -12.34
C GLY A 46 -4.99 -1.22 -12.63
N VAL A 47 -6.12 -0.52 -12.76
CA VAL A 47 -6.16 0.93 -12.98
C VAL A 47 -5.57 1.71 -11.81
N PHE A 48 -5.90 1.36 -10.56
CA PHE A 48 -5.35 2.03 -9.39
C PHE A 48 -3.85 1.83 -9.22
N VAL A 49 -3.33 0.68 -9.63
CA VAL A 49 -1.90 0.35 -9.54
C VAL A 49 -1.13 0.77 -10.79
N ALA A 50 -1.81 1.02 -11.91
CA ALA A 50 -1.17 1.36 -13.18
C ALA A 50 -0.10 2.45 -13.08
N PRO A 51 -0.29 3.58 -12.35
CA PRO A 51 0.75 4.61 -12.24
C PRO A 51 2.06 4.13 -11.61
N LEU A 52 2.05 3.03 -10.85
CA LEU A 52 3.24 2.43 -10.26
C LEU A 52 4.04 1.58 -11.27
N VAL A 53 3.34 0.95 -12.21
CA VAL A 53 3.91 0.03 -13.20
C VAL A 53 4.32 0.77 -14.47
N LEU A 54 3.55 1.80 -14.84
CA LEU A 54 3.82 2.59 -16.03
C LEU A 54 5.05 3.49 -15.84
N PRO A 55 5.85 3.70 -16.90
CA PRO A 55 6.90 4.72 -16.87
C PRO A 55 6.32 6.09 -16.48
N PRO A 56 6.99 6.87 -15.62
CA PRO A 56 6.46 8.17 -15.18
C PRO A 56 6.19 9.15 -16.33
N THR A 57 6.96 9.05 -17.42
CA THR A 57 6.72 9.81 -18.65
C THR A 57 5.39 9.43 -19.30
N VAL A 58 5.01 8.15 -19.34
CA VAL A 58 3.71 7.72 -19.85
C VAL A 58 2.59 8.29 -18.97
N VAL A 59 2.75 8.24 -17.64
CA VAL A 59 1.78 8.85 -16.71
C VAL A 59 1.67 10.36 -16.97
N GLY A 60 2.79 11.07 -17.09
CA GLY A 60 2.83 12.48 -17.43
C GLY A 60 2.16 12.83 -18.75
N PHE A 61 2.38 12.01 -19.78
CA PHE A 61 1.74 12.17 -21.08
C PHE A 61 0.22 12.00 -21.01
N LEU A 62 -0.26 10.96 -20.31
CA LEU A 62 -1.70 10.74 -20.12
C LEU A 62 -2.34 11.89 -19.34
N LEU A 63 -1.66 12.40 -18.31
CA LEU A 63 -2.11 13.58 -17.56
C LEU A 63 -2.13 14.83 -18.43
N LEU A 64 -1.12 15.04 -19.28
CA LEU A 64 -1.09 16.14 -20.24
C LEU A 64 -2.27 16.03 -21.22
N MET A 65 -2.59 14.84 -21.71
CA MET A 65 -3.74 14.62 -22.59
C MET A 65 -5.08 14.86 -21.88
N LEU A 66 -5.17 14.53 -20.59
CA LEU A 66 -6.39 14.74 -19.80
C LEU A 66 -6.62 16.22 -19.44
N PHE A 67 -5.58 16.89 -18.94
CA PHE A 67 -5.63 18.24 -18.38
C PHE A 67 -5.11 19.33 -19.33
N GLY A 68 -4.69 18.94 -20.53
CA GLY A 68 -4.25 19.84 -21.59
C GLY A 68 -5.37 20.69 -22.15
N ARG A 69 -5.00 21.65 -23.01
CA ARG A 69 -5.93 22.65 -23.54
C ARG A 69 -7.06 22.07 -24.41
N SER A 70 -6.83 20.91 -25.01
CA SER A 70 -7.80 20.17 -25.82
C SER A 70 -8.23 18.85 -25.16
N GLY A 71 -7.91 18.67 -23.87
CA GLY A 71 -8.22 17.45 -23.14
C GLY A 71 -9.71 17.33 -22.77
N PRO A 72 -10.18 16.12 -22.41
CA PRO A 72 -11.56 15.89 -21.97
C PRO A 72 -11.98 16.77 -20.79
N LEU A 73 -11.05 17.13 -19.91
CA LEU A 73 -11.32 17.99 -18.76
C LEU A 73 -11.21 19.49 -19.08
N ALA A 74 -10.74 19.85 -20.28
CA ALA A 74 -10.50 21.25 -20.64
C ALA A 74 -11.74 22.16 -20.51
N PRO A 75 -12.97 21.76 -20.89
CA PRO A 75 -14.16 22.62 -20.73
C PRO A 75 -14.45 22.94 -19.26
N LEU A 76 -14.29 21.95 -18.37
CA LEU A 76 -14.49 22.13 -16.93
C LEU A 76 -13.42 23.06 -16.33
N LEU A 77 -12.15 22.86 -16.70
CA LEU A 77 -11.07 23.73 -16.25
C LEU A 77 -11.23 25.17 -16.74
N GLN A 78 -11.71 25.35 -17.98
CA GLN A 78 -12.00 26.67 -18.55
C GLN A 78 -13.16 27.36 -17.80
N ALA A 79 -14.23 26.63 -17.48
CA ALA A 79 -15.35 27.16 -16.69
C ALA A 79 -14.90 27.61 -15.29
N LEU A 80 -13.92 26.91 -14.69
CA LEU A 80 -13.33 27.27 -13.40
C LEU A 80 -12.23 28.34 -13.49
N GLY A 81 -11.79 28.70 -14.69
CA GLY A 81 -10.67 29.64 -14.91
C GLY A 81 -9.30 29.10 -14.44
N VAL A 82 -9.15 27.79 -14.23
CA VAL A 82 -7.94 27.17 -13.68
C VAL A 82 -7.08 26.58 -14.81
N ARG A 83 -5.77 26.83 -14.77
CA ARG A 83 -4.78 26.17 -15.65
C ARG A 83 -3.89 25.26 -14.83
N VAL A 84 -3.83 23.98 -15.22
CA VAL A 84 -3.03 22.96 -14.52
C VAL A 84 -1.66 22.78 -15.19
N ILE A 85 -1.62 22.72 -16.52
CA ILE A 85 -0.37 22.53 -17.27
C ILE A 85 0.56 23.75 -17.12
N PHE A 86 1.87 23.48 -16.99
CA PHE A 86 2.92 24.49 -16.74
C PHE A 86 2.75 25.27 -15.44
N THR A 87 2.10 24.67 -14.44
CA THR A 87 1.92 25.26 -13.12
C THR A 87 2.40 24.34 -12.00
N TRP A 88 2.64 24.92 -10.82
CA TRP A 88 2.98 24.15 -9.63
C TRP A 88 1.81 23.26 -9.17
N TYR A 89 0.55 23.60 -9.50
CA TYR A 89 -0.60 22.72 -9.29
C TYR A 89 -0.50 21.45 -10.13
N GLY A 90 -0.03 21.56 -11.37
CA GLY A 90 0.28 20.42 -12.23
C GLY A 90 1.37 19.52 -11.64
N ALA A 91 2.38 20.10 -10.99
CA ALA A 91 3.40 19.33 -10.28
C ALA A 91 2.82 18.54 -9.10
N VAL A 92 1.94 19.15 -8.30
CA VAL A 92 1.22 18.47 -7.21
C VAL A 92 0.37 17.33 -7.77
N LEU A 93 -0.40 17.58 -8.83
CA LEU A 93 -1.24 16.58 -9.47
C LEU A 93 -0.43 15.36 -9.96
N SER A 94 0.65 15.61 -10.71
CA SER A 94 1.53 14.53 -11.19
C SER A 94 2.11 13.72 -10.04
N ALA A 95 2.65 14.40 -9.02
CA ALA A 95 3.20 13.73 -7.85
C ALA A 95 2.13 12.94 -7.07
N THR A 96 0.90 13.44 -6.96
CA THR A 96 -0.22 12.73 -6.32
C THR A 96 -0.56 11.44 -7.07
N VAL A 97 -0.74 11.50 -8.39
CA VAL A 97 -1.11 10.34 -9.21
C VAL A 97 -0.05 9.24 -9.13
N VAL A 98 1.21 9.65 -9.10
CA VAL A 98 2.33 8.73 -9.02
C VAL A 98 2.54 8.15 -7.61
N ALA A 99 2.25 8.92 -6.55
CA ALA A 99 2.35 8.46 -5.17
C ALA A 99 1.11 7.66 -4.71
N PHE A 100 -0.05 7.90 -5.33
CA PHE A 100 -1.33 7.28 -4.98
C PHE A 100 -1.30 5.75 -4.85
N PRO A 101 -0.70 4.98 -5.78
CA PRO A 101 -0.73 3.51 -5.71
C PRO A 101 -0.05 2.97 -4.46
N LEU A 102 1.00 3.65 -3.98
CA LEU A 102 1.71 3.26 -2.76
C LEU A 102 0.81 3.46 -1.55
N MET A 103 0.19 4.63 -1.41
CA MET A 103 -0.77 4.87 -0.33
C MET A 103 -1.92 3.87 -0.38
N TYR A 104 -2.53 3.69 -1.55
CA TYR A 104 -3.67 2.81 -1.75
C TYR A 104 -3.34 1.36 -1.35
N ARG A 105 -2.24 0.79 -1.86
CA ARG A 105 -1.85 -0.60 -1.55
C ARG A 105 -1.50 -0.78 -0.08
N THR A 106 -0.77 0.17 0.52
CA THR A 106 -0.42 0.08 1.94
C THR A 106 -1.65 0.25 2.84
N ALA A 107 -2.57 1.17 2.51
CA ALA A 107 -3.81 1.35 3.24
C ALA A 107 -4.73 0.12 3.13
N LEU A 108 -4.89 -0.44 1.93
CA LEU A 108 -5.69 -1.65 1.72
C LEU A 108 -5.14 -2.82 2.53
N GLY A 109 -3.83 -3.07 2.46
CA GLY A 109 -3.19 -4.12 3.27
C GLY A 109 -3.33 -3.88 4.77
N ALA A 110 -3.29 -2.62 5.23
CA ALA A 110 -3.51 -2.28 6.64
C ALA A 110 -4.97 -2.49 7.09
N PHE A 111 -5.94 -2.31 6.19
CA PHE A 111 -7.34 -2.62 6.46
C PHE A 111 -7.62 -4.12 6.46
N GLU A 112 -6.99 -4.88 5.54
CA GLU A 112 -7.13 -6.34 5.46
C GLU A 112 -6.55 -7.07 6.67
N GLN A 113 -5.58 -6.48 7.36
CA GLN A 113 -5.01 -7.01 8.61
C GLN A 113 -5.94 -6.87 9.82
N VAL A 114 -6.97 -6.03 9.75
CA VAL A 114 -7.93 -5.86 10.85
C VAL A 114 -8.86 -7.07 10.90
N ASP A 115 -8.99 -7.69 12.08
CA ASP A 115 -9.85 -8.85 12.28
C ASP A 115 -11.31 -8.52 11.89
N ILE A 116 -11.81 -9.25 10.91
CA ILE A 116 -13.17 -9.10 10.41
C ILE A 116 -14.22 -9.43 11.47
N THR A 117 -13.89 -10.24 12.47
CA THR A 117 -14.75 -10.58 13.59
C THR A 117 -15.08 -9.33 14.41
N LEU A 118 -14.10 -8.44 14.65
CA LEU A 118 -14.33 -7.17 15.34
C LEU A 118 -15.33 -6.28 14.58
N LEU A 119 -15.18 -6.23 13.26
CA LEU A 119 -16.08 -5.48 12.38
C LEU A 119 -17.50 -6.07 12.41
N GLN A 120 -17.63 -7.40 12.41
CA GLN A 120 -18.92 -8.09 12.49
C GLN A 120 -19.62 -7.90 13.84
N VAL A 121 -18.89 -8.00 14.96
CA VAL A 121 -19.44 -7.75 16.31
C VAL A 121 -19.91 -6.31 16.46
N ALA A 122 -19.17 -5.34 15.91
CA ALA A 122 -19.61 -3.95 15.92
C ALA A 122 -20.94 -3.76 15.16
N ARG A 123 -21.13 -4.47 14.04
CA ARG A 123 -22.39 -4.46 13.27
C ARG A 123 -23.54 -5.07 14.04
N THR A 124 -23.35 -6.18 14.75
CA THR A 124 -24.40 -6.81 15.55
C THR A 124 -24.83 -5.94 16.74
N LEU A 125 -23.91 -5.15 17.29
CA LEU A 125 -24.20 -4.12 18.30
C LEU A 125 -24.84 -2.84 17.73
N GLY A 126 -25.22 -2.83 16.44
CA GLY A 126 -25.93 -1.72 15.80
C GLY A 126 -25.05 -0.56 15.36
N ALA A 127 -23.72 -0.71 15.32
CA ALA A 127 -22.85 0.33 14.80
C ALA A 127 -22.99 0.45 13.27
N ARG A 128 -23.22 1.67 12.78
CA ARG A 128 -23.22 1.98 11.34
C ARG A 128 -21.79 1.92 10.77
N GLU A 129 -21.64 1.62 9.48
CA GLU A 129 -20.34 1.52 8.79
C GLU A 129 -19.44 2.75 9.00
N TRP A 130 -20.01 3.97 8.97
CA TRP A 130 -19.25 5.20 9.26
C TRP A 130 -18.63 5.19 10.66
N ARG A 131 -19.37 4.72 11.67
CA ARG A 131 -18.87 4.63 13.04
C ARG A 131 -17.78 3.55 13.15
N ILE A 132 -17.98 2.42 12.47
CA ILE A 132 -17.00 1.33 12.43
C ILE A 132 -15.70 1.82 11.79
N PHE A 133 -15.78 2.54 10.67
CA PHE A 133 -14.63 3.11 10.00
C PHE A 133 -13.81 4.02 10.93
N TRP A 134 -14.43 5.04 11.53
CA TRP A 134 -13.70 6.02 12.33
C TRP A 134 -13.25 5.52 13.71
N ARG A 135 -14.00 4.59 14.32
CA ARG A 135 -13.72 4.14 15.70
C ARG A 135 -12.94 2.82 15.78
N ILE A 136 -12.96 2.01 14.74
CA ILE A 136 -12.36 0.67 14.77
C ILE A 136 -11.34 0.54 13.65
N LEU A 137 -11.77 0.64 12.40
CA LEU A 137 -10.90 0.34 11.25
C LEU A 137 -9.74 1.34 11.15
N LEU A 138 -10.03 2.65 11.10
CA LEU A 138 -9.02 3.69 10.93
C LEU A 138 -8.01 3.70 12.08
N PRO A 139 -8.39 3.67 13.37
CA PRO A 139 -7.44 3.65 14.50
C PRO A 139 -6.53 2.42 14.51
N LEU A 140 -7.07 1.23 14.22
CA LEU A 140 -6.28 -0.01 14.19
C LEU A 140 -5.29 -0.03 13.03
N SER A 141 -5.64 0.58 11.90
CA SER A 141 -4.77 0.63 10.72
C SER A 141 -3.77 1.80 10.72
N VAL A 142 -3.78 2.69 11.73
CA VAL A 142 -2.87 3.86 11.81
C VAL A 142 -1.39 3.52 11.56
N PRO A 143 -0.80 2.45 12.14
CA PRO A 143 0.61 2.13 11.87
C PRO A 143 0.88 1.87 10.38
N GLY A 144 -0.02 1.14 9.72
CA GLY A 144 0.05 0.90 8.28
C GLY A 144 -0.19 2.15 7.45
N LEU A 145 -1.15 3.00 7.84
CA LEU A 145 -1.40 4.28 7.16
C LEU A 145 -0.21 5.24 7.25
N LEU A 146 0.49 5.27 8.39
CA LEU A 146 1.71 6.05 8.55
C LEU A 146 2.85 5.52 7.68
N ALA A 147 2.99 4.19 7.55
CA ALA A 147 3.93 3.62 6.60
C ALA A 147 3.59 4.04 5.16
N GLY A 148 2.32 3.91 4.75
CA GLY A 148 1.84 4.33 3.43
C GLY A 148 2.10 5.81 3.14
N MET A 149 1.90 6.67 4.14
CA MET A 149 2.20 8.10 4.06
C MET A 149 3.70 8.35 3.82
N THR A 150 4.59 7.67 4.55
CA THR A 150 6.04 7.78 4.38
C THR A 150 6.49 7.34 2.99
N LEU A 151 6.00 6.19 2.51
CA LEU A 151 6.32 5.69 1.17
C LEU A 151 5.83 6.66 0.08
N SER A 152 4.61 7.18 0.23
CA SER A 152 4.01 8.12 -0.71
C SER A 152 4.77 9.44 -0.75
N PHE A 153 5.20 9.95 0.42
CA PHE A 153 6.03 11.15 0.50
C PHE A 153 7.38 10.95 -0.18
N ALA A 154 8.08 9.85 0.13
CA ALA A 154 9.36 9.53 -0.50
C ALA A 154 9.20 9.43 -2.03
N ARG A 155 8.12 8.81 -2.50
CA ARG A 155 7.81 8.70 -3.93
C ARG A 155 7.51 10.05 -4.57
N ALA A 156 6.73 10.92 -3.91
CA ALA A 156 6.39 12.23 -4.43
C ALA A 156 7.60 13.18 -4.47
N LEU A 157 8.48 13.11 -3.47
CA LEU A 157 9.67 13.95 -3.37
C LEU A 157 10.68 13.67 -4.51
N GLY A 158 10.79 12.40 -4.90
CA GLY A 158 11.66 11.96 -6.00
C GLY A 158 11.01 12.05 -7.39
N GLU A 159 9.78 12.56 -7.53
CA GLU A 159 9.10 12.54 -8.81
C GLU A 159 9.69 13.55 -9.81
N PHE A 160 9.97 13.06 -11.00
CA PHE A 160 10.64 13.79 -12.08
C PHE A 160 9.86 13.70 -13.39
N GLY A 161 9.65 12.48 -13.92
CA GLY A 161 9.19 12.29 -15.30
C GLY A 161 7.78 12.82 -15.57
N ALA A 162 6.81 12.47 -14.73
CA ALA A 162 5.43 12.94 -14.88
C ALA A 162 5.32 14.46 -14.64
N THR A 163 6.09 14.96 -13.67
CA THR A 163 6.14 16.38 -13.33
C THR A 163 6.75 17.21 -14.45
N LEU A 164 7.85 16.76 -15.07
CA LEU A 164 8.49 17.47 -16.18
C LEU A 164 7.53 17.61 -17.37
N MET A 165 6.75 16.58 -17.67
CA MET A 165 5.78 16.65 -18.77
C MET A 165 4.60 17.59 -18.48
N VAL A 166 4.06 17.57 -17.27
CA VAL A 166 2.84 18.32 -16.93
C VAL A 166 3.14 19.75 -16.48
N ALA A 167 4.17 19.94 -15.64
CA ALA A 167 4.51 21.24 -15.04
C ALA A 167 5.66 21.95 -15.75
N GLY A 168 6.45 21.24 -16.58
CA GLY A 168 7.65 21.79 -17.20
C GLY A 168 8.75 22.16 -16.21
N ASN A 169 9.91 22.53 -16.74
CA ASN A 169 11.03 23.04 -15.95
C ASN A 169 11.08 24.57 -16.01
N ILE A 170 10.36 25.23 -15.10
CA ILE A 170 10.33 26.71 -14.99
C ILE A 170 11.02 27.10 -13.68
N PRO A 171 12.26 27.65 -13.75
CA PRO A 171 12.98 28.13 -12.57
C PRO A 171 12.13 29.10 -11.73
N GLY A 172 12.21 28.97 -10.41
CA GLY A 172 11.44 29.80 -9.48
C GLY A 172 9.94 29.49 -9.39
N ARG A 173 9.39 28.60 -10.23
CA ARG A 173 7.93 28.34 -10.29
C ARG A 173 7.57 26.86 -10.19
N THR A 174 8.16 26.01 -11.02
CA THR A 174 7.81 24.58 -11.11
C THR A 174 9.02 23.66 -10.97
N GLN A 175 10.24 24.21 -11.07
CA GLN A 175 11.48 23.45 -10.96
C GLN A 175 11.61 22.82 -9.56
N THR A 176 11.48 21.49 -9.49
CA THR A 176 11.75 20.67 -8.32
C THR A 176 13.23 20.29 -8.27
N MET A 177 13.72 19.83 -7.11
CA MET A 177 15.09 19.33 -6.95
C MET A 177 15.48 18.26 -7.98
N PRO A 178 14.66 17.21 -8.28
CA PRO A 178 15.00 16.26 -9.34
C PRO A 178 15.21 16.92 -10.71
N MET A 179 14.38 17.91 -11.07
CA MET A 179 14.57 18.67 -12.30
C MET A 179 15.83 19.53 -12.26
N ALA A 180 16.09 20.21 -11.14
CA ALA A 180 17.29 21.02 -10.97
C ALA A 180 18.58 20.18 -11.10
N ILE A 181 18.59 18.96 -10.56
CA ILE A 181 19.71 18.00 -10.71
C ILE A 181 19.89 17.64 -12.18
N TYR A 182 18.83 17.17 -12.84
CA TYR A 182 18.90 16.72 -14.23
C TYR A 182 19.39 17.82 -15.18
N PHE A 183 18.84 19.02 -15.08
CA PHE A 183 19.24 20.14 -15.93
C PHE A 183 20.61 20.72 -15.57
N ALA A 184 21.03 20.68 -14.30
CA ALA A 184 22.39 21.07 -13.91
C ALA A 184 23.44 20.11 -14.51
N VAL A 185 23.16 18.80 -14.51
CA VAL A 185 24.04 17.80 -15.15
C VAL A 185 24.10 18.03 -16.67
N GLN A 186 22.96 18.24 -17.32
CA GLN A 186 22.93 18.53 -18.76
C GLN A 186 23.69 19.81 -19.13
N ALA A 187 23.68 20.81 -18.25
CA ALA A 187 24.42 22.06 -18.45
C ALA A 187 25.92 21.95 -18.10
N GLY A 188 26.41 20.78 -17.68
CA GLY A 188 27.79 20.59 -17.21
C GLY A 188 28.10 21.23 -15.86
N ALA A 189 27.09 21.76 -15.15
CA ALA A 189 27.22 22.44 -13.87
C ALA A 189 27.29 21.45 -12.70
N MET A 190 28.31 20.59 -12.69
CA MET A 190 28.44 19.48 -11.73
C MET A 190 28.45 19.93 -10.26
N GLY A 191 29.07 21.07 -9.94
CA GLY A 191 29.06 21.60 -8.57
C GLY A 191 27.66 21.93 -8.06
N GLN A 192 26.80 22.46 -8.94
CA GLN A 192 25.39 22.72 -8.61
C GLN A 192 24.59 21.42 -8.50
N ALA A 193 24.81 20.47 -9.42
CA ALA A 193 24.16 19.16 -9.38
C ALA A 193 24.45 18.43 -8.05
N TRP A 194 25.72 18.36 -7.63
CA TRP A 194 26.11 17.76 -6.36
C TRP A 194 25.45 18.43 -5.15
N THR A 195 25.34 19.76 -5.17
CA THR A 195 24.66 20.50 -4.10
C THR A 195 23.20 20.05 -3.97
N TRP A 196 22.48 19.96 -5.09
CA TRP A 196 21.08 19.52 -5.09
C TRP A 196 20.92 18.05 -4.70
N VAL A 197 21.82 17.17 -5.15
CA VAL A 197 21.85 15.74 -4.76
C VAL A 197 22.03 15.59 -3.26
N LEU A 198 22.98 16.30 -2.65
CA LEU A 198 23.21 16.23 -1.21
C LEU A 198 22.00 16.76 -0.43
N MET A 199 21.40 17.87 -0.88
CA MET A 199 20.21 18.43 -0.24
C MET A 199 19.01 17.46 -0.30
N ILE A 200 18.68 16.92 -1.47
CA ILE A 200 17.53 16.00 -1.60
C ILE A 200 17.77 14.71 -0.80
N MET A 201 19.01 14.23 -0.72
CA MET A 201 19.37 13.05 0.07
C MET A 201 19.17 13.30 1.57
N VAL A 202 19.66 14.44 2.09
CA VAL A 202 19.46 14.84 3.49
C VAL A 202 17.97 14.99 3.81
N VAL A 203 17.20 15.65 2.95
CA VAL A 203 15.75 15.85 3.16
C VAL A 203 14.99 14.53 3.12
N SER A 204 15.31 13.65 2.18
CA SER A 204 14.65 12.34 2.05
C SER A 204 14.95 11.46 3.26
N LEU A 205 16.23 11.35 3.65
CA LEU A 205 16.64 10.54 4.80
C LEU A 205 16.10 11.10 6.11
N SER A 206 16.17 12.40 6.34
CA SER A 206 15.63 13.02 7.56
C SER A 206 14.11 12.85 7.65
N GLY A 207 13.37 12.99 6.54
CA GLY A 207 11.92 12.74 6.50
C GLY A 207 11.57 11.30 6.86
N ILE A 208 12.27 10.32 6.29
CA ILE A 208 12.06 8.89 6.59
C ILE A 208 12.44 8.57 8.03
N LEU A 209 13.60 9.04 8.51
CA LEU A 209 14.05 8.80 9.89
C LEU A 209 13.10 9.41 10.91
N ALA A 210 12.60 10.62 10.66
CA ALA A 210 11.61 11.27 11.52
C ALA A 210 10.31 10.46 11.56
N ALA A 211 9.83 9.97 10.41
CA ALA A 211 8.64 9.14 10.34
C ALA A 211 8.83 7.81 11.08
N ASN A 212 9.97 7.13 10.88
CA ASN A 212 10.28 5.87 11.56
C ASN A 212 10.40 6.05 13.08
N ALA A 213 11.08 7.10 13.54
CA ALA A 213 11.20 7.41 14.96
C ALA A 213 9.83 7.70 15.60
N TRP A 214 8.96 8.41 14.88
CA TRP A 214 7.59 8.68 15.35
C TRP A 214 6.74 7.41 15.45
N GLN A 215 6.88 6.49 14.48
CA GLN A 215 6.20 5.19 14.50
C GLN A 215 6.71 4.30 15.65
N ALA A 216 8.01 4.23 15.87
CA ALA A 216 8.61 3.46 16.96
C ALA A 216 8.12 3.91 18.34
N ARG A 217 8.00 5.23 18.56
CA ARG A 217 7.44 5.78 19.80
C ARG A 217 5.98 5.37 20.03
N ARG A 218 5.16 5.32 18.98
CA ARG A 218 3.75 4.89 19.10
C ARG A 218 3.61 3.39 19.35
N GLN A 219 4.46 2.56 18.74
CA GLN A 219 4.44 1.11 18.98
C GLN A 219 4.95 0.75 20.39
N GLY A 220 5.89 1.53 20.93
CA GLY A 220 6.39 1.35 22.31
C GLY A 220 5.33 1.63 23.38
N LEU A 221 4.46 2.63 23.17
CA LEU A 221 3.40 3.00 24.12
C LEU A 221 2.29 1.94 24.23
N GLY A 222 2.03 1.15 23.18
CA GLY A 222 1.02 0.08 23.20
C GLY A 222 1.47 -1.22 23.87
N LYS A 223 2.78 -1.41 24.09
CA LYS A 223 3.31 -2.63 24.74
C LYS A 223 3.28 -2.55 26.27
N THR A 224 3.35 -1.34 26.85
CA THR A 224 3.41 -1.16 28.31
C THR A 224 2.07 -1.41 29.01
N GLU A 225 0.94 -1.25 28.33
CA GLU A 225 -0.40 -1.47 28.92
C GLU A 225 -0.80 -2.96 28.94
N ASN A 226 -0.27 -3.77 28.03
CA ASN A 226 -0.56 -5.21 27.94
C ASN A 226 0.34 -6.08 28.85
N GLN A 227 1.23 -5.46 29.62
CA GLN A 227 2.09 -6.08 30.64
C GLN A 227 1.76 -5.54 32.04
N LYS A 228 0.48 -5.44 32.41
CA LYS A 228 0.16 -5.55 33.83
C LYS A 228 0.18 -7.04 34.17
N PRO A 229 1.09 -7.52 35.04
CA PRO A 229 1.06 -8.92 35.44
C PRO A 229 -0.34 -9.19 36.00
N LYS A 230 -1.03 -10.16 35.40
CA LYS A 230 -2.25 -10.75 35.95
C LYS A 230 -1.84 -11.24 37.33
N THR A 231 -2.23 -10.48 38.35
CA THR A 231 -1.91 -10.78 39.74
C THR A 231 -2.40 -12.21 39.97
N GLU A 232 -1.45 -13.09 40.29
CA GLU A 232 -1.72 -14.44 40.73
C GLU A 232 -2.57 -14.34 42.00
N ASP A 233 -3.89 -14.36 41.84
CA ASP A 233 -4.83 -14.65 42.91
C ASP A 233 -5.70 -15.85 42.52
N SER A 234 -5.01 -16.88 42.04
CA SER A 234 -5.55 -18.23 41.97
C SER A 234 -4.53 -19.12 42.66
N ALA A 235 -4.56 -19.11 43.99
CA ALA A 235 -3.98 -20.19 44.77
C ALA A 235 -4.45 -21.53 44.18
N PRO A 236 -3.56 -22.50 43.93
CA PRO A 236 -4.00 -23.80 43.45
C PRO A 236 -4.90 -24.43 44.52
N VAL A 237 -6.19 -24.60 44.20
CA VAL A 237 -7.20 -25.26 45.03
C VAL A 237 -6.77 -26.66 45.50
N GLY A 238 -5.73 -27.24 44.89
CA GLY A 238 -5.10 -28.49 45.32
C GLY A 238 -4.25 -28.42 46.58
N GLN A 239 -3.81 -27.25 47.05
CA GLN A 239 -2.97 -27.14 48.26
C GLN A 239 -3.78 -27.02 49.58
N LEU A 240 -5.00 -26.50 49.54
CA LEU A 240 -5.86 -26.41 50.74
C LEU A 240 -6.49 -27.75 51.15
N ALA A 241 -6.53 -28.74 50.25
CA ALA A 241 -7.04 -30.07 50.57
C ALA A 241 -6.05 -30.94 51.36
N GLN A 242 -4.74 -30.60 51.35
CA GLN A 242 -3.71 -31.35 52.08
C GLN A 242 -3.57 -30.95 53.55
N GLU A 243 -3.94 -29.71 53.92
CA GLU A 243 -3.88 -29.27 55.34
C GLU A 243 -5.05 -29.77 56.20
N HIS A 244 -6.17 -30.20 55.61
CA HIS A 244 -7.38 -30.59 56.35
C HIS A 244 -7.66 -32.11 56.42
N GLY A 245 -6.70 -32.97 56.03
CA GLY A 245 -6.75 -34.40 56.36
C GLY A 245 -7.94 -35.19 55.79
N LEU A 246 -8.52 -34.76 54.67
CA LEU A 246 -9.59 -35.51 54.00
C LEU A 246 -9.00 -36.61 53.09
N PRO A 247 -9.51 -37.85 53.13
CA PRO A 247 -8.98 -38.95 52.34
C PRO A 247 -9.19 -38.77 50.83
N ASN A 248 -8.14 -39.02 50.05
CA ASN A 248 -8.15 -39.00 48.59
C ASN A 248 -9.14 -40.05 48.04
N ALA A 249 -10.23 -39.59 47.40
CA ALA A 249 -11.07 -40.46 46.58
C ALA A 249 -10.33 -40.81 45.27
N PRO A 250 -10.25 -42.08 44.86
CA PRO A 250 -9.59 -42.45 43.61
C PRO A 250 -10.47 -42.05 42.42
N TYR A 251 -10.00 -41.10 41.61
CA TYR A 251 -10.56 -40.87 40.28
C TYR A 251 -10.22 -42.07 39.38
N GLY A 252 -11.23 -42.86 39.06
CA GLY A 252 -11.15 -43.96 38.12
C GLY A 252 -10.77 -43.47 36.72
N SER A 253 -9.83 -44.18 36.11
CA SER A 253 -9.47 -44.10 34.70
C SER A 253 -10.66 -44.47 33.82
N LEU A 254 -11.35 -43.47 33.28
CA LEU A 254 -12.28 -43.70 32.18
C LEU A 254 -11.49 -44.12 30.94
N GLN A 255 -11.51 -45.43 30.69
CA GLN A 255 -11.02 -46.10 29.50
C GLN A 255 -11.68 -45.52 28.23
N ASN A 256 -10.83 -45.20 27.26
CA ASN A 256 -11.19 -44.92 25.89
C ASN A 256 -11.70 -46.21 25.21
N PRO A 257 -12.97 -46.33 24.77
CA PRO A 257 -13.44 -47.51 24.08
C PRO A 257 -12.90 -47.53 22.63
N LYS A 258 -11.93 -48.42 22.39
CA LYS A 258 -11.56 -48.86 21.03
C LYS A 258 -12.78 -49.50 20.36
N SER A 259 -13.19 -48.99 19.22
CA SER A 259 -14.13 -49.65 18.30
C SER A 259 -13.41 -50.72 17.47
N PRO A 260 -13.85 -51.99 17.47
CA PRO A 260 -13.41 -53.00 16.51
C PRO A 260 -14.49 -53.23 15.45
N ILE A 261 -14.24 -52.84 14.19
CA ILE A 261 -14.88 -53.51 13.05
C ILE A 261 -13.78 -53.89 12.06
N GLN A 262 -13.77 -55.18 11.77
CA GLN A 262 -12.76 -55.97 11.10
C GLN A 262 -13.08 -56.08 9.60
N ASN A 263 -12.01 -56.07 8.81
CA ASN A 263 -11.85 -56.47 7.40
C ASN A 263 -13.03 -57.13 6.66
N SER A 264 -13.26 -56.66 5.43
CA SER A 264 -13.75 -57.48 4.32
C SER A 264 -12.79 -57.32 3.11
N PRO A 265 -12.56 -58.37 2.29
CA PRO A 265 -11.46 -58.42 1.32
C PRO A 265 -11.80 -57.69 0.01
N ARG A 266 -10.78 -57.11 -0.64
CA ARG A 266 -10.87 -56.67 -2.05
C ARG A 266 -11.12 -57.87 -2.98
N PRO A 267 -11.79 -57.61 -4.11
CA PRO A 267 -11.35 -58.16 -5.38
C PRO A 267 -11.02 -57.05 -6.38
N THR A 268 -9.82 -57.09 -6.94
CA THR A 268 -9.55 -56.57 -8.29
C THR A 268 -10.12 -57.56 -9.31
N PRO A 269 -10.47 -57.08 -10.52
CA PRO A 269 -9.87 -57.70 -11.70
C PRO A 269 -9.24 -56.70 -12.66
N SER A 270 -8.43 -57.28 -13.52
CA SER A 270 -7.32 -56.76 -14.31
C SER A 270 -7.76 -56.20 -15.70
N PRO A 271 -6.83 -55.79 -16.58
CA PRO A 271 -7.06 -54.89 -17.72
C PRO A 271 -7.29 -55.61 -19.07
N SER A 272 -7.57 -54.83 -20.12
CA SER A 272 -7.25 -55.00 -21.58
C SER A 272 -8.48 -54.85 -22.52
N PRO A 273 -8.34 -54.65 -23.85
CA PRO A 273 -7.18 -54.25 -24.69
C PRO A 273 -7.46 -53.10 -25.69
N GLU A 274 -6.35 -52.57 -26.24
CA GLU A 274 -6.08 -52.10 -27.61
C GLU A 274 -7.17 -51.46 -28.50
N GLY A 275 -6.81 -50.30 -29.07
CA GLY A 275 -7.46 -49.67 -30.21
C GLY A 275 -6.51 -48.70 -30.93
N ASN A 276 -5.41 -49.27 -31.43
CA ASN A 276 -4.37 -48.66 -32.26
C ASN A 276 -4.94 -47.91 -33.48
N ARG A 277 -4.50 -46.66 -33.71
CA ARG A 277 -4.34 -46.08 -35.06
C ARG A 277 -3.23 -45.03 -35.06
N THR A 278 -2.01 -45.51 -35.24
CA THR A 278 -0.92 -44.80 -35.91
C THR A 278 -1.28 -44.56 -37.38
N ILE A 279 -0.87 -43.42 -37.97
CA ILE A 279 0.03 -43.33 -39.13
C ILE A 279 0.09 -41.87 -39.62
N HIS A 280 1.33 -41.36 -39.69
CA HIS A 280 1.97 -40.47 -40.69
C HIS A 280 1.13 -39.35 -41.35
N ASN A 281 1.62 -38.14 -41.56
CA ASN A 281 2.89 -37.62 -42.12
C ASN A 281 2.66 -36.08 -42.16
N SER A 282 3.56 -35.13 -42.39
CA SER A 282 5.00 -34.97 -42.55
C SER A 282 5.13 -33.57 -43.16
N LEU A 283 6.18 -32.82 -42.79
CA LEU A 283 6.74 -31.67 -43.53
C LEU A 283 5.79 -30.43 -43.61
N ALA A 284 6.25 -29.18 -43.55
CA ALA A 284 7.51 -28.61 -43.99
C ALA A 284 7.65 -27.14 -43.53
N THR A 285 8.89 -26.68 -43.31
CA THR A 285 9.48 -25.40 -43.82
C THR A 285 8.81 -24.07 -43.44
N SER A 286 9.41 -23.29 -42.52
CA SER A 286 10.46 -22.27 -42.77
C SER A 286 9.91 -20.91 -43.21
N HIS A 287 10.05 -19.88 -42.37
CA HIS A 287 10.86 -18.68 -42.64
C HIS A 287 10.66 -17.60 -41.56
N GLN A 288 11.75 -17.22 -40.91
CA GLN A 288 11.98 -15.84 -40.42
C GLN A 288 12.29 -14.90 -41.62
N PRO A 289 12.68 -13.63 -41.42
CA PRO A 289 11.95 -12.50 -40.81
C PRO A 289 12.01 -11.26 -41.75
N TYR A 290 11.36 -10.16 -41.36
CA TYR A 290 11.80 -8.79 -41.65
C TYR A 290 11.51 -7.90 -40.45
#